data_AF-A0ABD3FZ51-F1
#
_entry.id   AF-A0ABD3FZ51-F1
#
_cell.length_a   1.000
_cell.length_b   1.000
_cell.length_c   1.000
_cell.angle_alpha   90.00
_cell.angle_beta   90.00
_cell.angle_gamma   90.00
#
_symmetry.space_group_name_H-M   'P 1'
#
loop_
_entity.id
_entity.type
_entity.pdbx_description
1 polymer ?
#
loop_
_entity_poly.entity_id
_entity_poly.type
_entity_poly.pdbx_seq_one_letter_code
_entity_poly.pdbx_strand_id
1 'polypeptide(L)'
;MVIVWKALTEGEGKFVGFHSDETGWSVVRSNDSDDAVVIPTVMQTFVRYMPTHVRGESRKDKEELENFATLVMKSGEEDELETARLMESLMIDGAPDKVR
;
A
#
# COMPACT_ATOMS: atom_id res chain seq x y z
N MET A 1 0.92 6.69 -15.73
CA MET A 1 2.14 6.01 -15.25
C MET A 1 1.74 4.72 -14.56
N VAL A 2 2.53 3.65 -14.67
CA VAL A 2 2.33 2.40 -13.92
C VAL A 2 3.58 2.13 -13.10
N ILE A 3 3.41 1.92 -11.81
CA ILE A 3 4.47 1.51 -10.88
C ILE A 3 4.21 0.04 -10.54
N VAL A 4 5.23 -0.80 -10.57
CA VAL A 4 5.12 -2.24 -10.26
C VAL A 4 6.19 -2.57 -9.22
N TRP A 5 5.85 -3.42 -8.26
CA TRP A 5 6.79 -3.86 -7.24
C TRP A 5 6.58 -5.32 -6.85
N LYS A 6 7.62 -5.84 -6.20
CA LYS A 6 7.62 -7.10 -5.47
C LYS A 6 8.31 -6.88 -4.13
N ALA A 7 7.70 -7.35 -3.05
CA ALA A 7 8.24 -7.26 -1.71
C ALA A 7 8.11 -8.60 -0.97
N LEU A 8 8.94 -8.80 0.05
CA LEU A 8 8.86 -9.94 0.95
C LEU A 8 8.84 -9.41 2.37
N THR A 9 7.78 -9.73 3.11
CA THR A 9 7.63 -9.36 4.51
C THR A 9 7.87 -10.57 5.39
N GLU A 10 8.89 -10.52 6.25
CA GLU A 10 9.18 -11.56 7.24
C GLU A 10 8.63 -11.15 8.61
N GLY A 11 7.94 -12.07 9.28
CA GLY A 11 7.38 -11.85 10.59
C GLY A 11 8.42 -11.98 11.70
N GLU A 12 8.36 -11.08 12.68
CA GLU A 12 9.21 -11.10 13.87
C GLU A 12 8.43 -11.43 15.15
N GLY A 13 9.16 -11.71 16.24
CA GLY A 13 8.58 -12.02 17.55
C GLY A 13 7.63 -13.20 17.54
N LYS A 14 6.33 -12.95 17.75
CA LYS A 14 5.29 -14.00 17.72
C LYS A 14 5.04 -14.56 16.31
N PHE A 15 5.50 -13.88 15.27
CA PHE A 15 5.33 -14.27 13.87
C PHE A 15 6.63 -14.80 13.24
N VAL A 16 7.63 -15.18 14.04
CA VAL A 16 8.86 -15.79 13.51
C VAL A 16 8.52 -17.02 12.66
N GLY A 17 9.02 -17.05 11.43
CA GLY A 17 8.79 -18.12 10.45
C GLY A 17 7.56 -17.93 9.56
N PHE A 18 6.78 -16.86 9.77
CA PHE A 18 5.74 -16.40 8.86
C PHE A 18 6.34 -15.43 7.85
N HIS A 19 5.92 -15.54 6.60
CA HIS A 19 6.39 -14.68 5.51
C HIS A 19 5.22 -14.34 4.59
N SER A 20 5.21 -13.15 4.00
CA SER A 20 4.25 -12.77 2.96
C SER A 20 4.99 -12.31 1.71
N ASP A 21 4.81 -13.01 0.59
CA ASP A 21 5.23 -12.50 -0.73
C ASP A 21 4.17 -11.53 -1.23
N GLU A 22 4.61 -10.35 -1.61
CA GLU A 22 3.78 -9.27 -2.11
C GLU A 22 4.14 -8.98 -3.55
N THR A 23 3.13 -8.91 -4.41
CA THR A 23 3.29 -8.36 -5.75
C THR A 23 2.17 -7.36 -5.99
N GLY A 24 2.53 -6.14 -6.38
CA GLY A 24 1.57 -5.08 -6.57
C GLY A 24 1.91 -4.15 -7.72
N TRP A 25 0.92 -3.38 -8.13
CA TRP A 25 1.08 -2.29 -9.07
C TRP A 25 0.12 -1.15 -8.78
N SER A 26 0.53 0.06 -9.11
CA SER A 26 -0.28 1.26 -9.02
C SER A 26 -0.40 1.92 -10.38
N VAL A 27 -1.61 2.33 -10.73
CA VAL A 27 -1.91 3.12 -11.92
C VAL A 27 -2.14 4.56 -11.49
N VAL A 28 -1.29 5.47 -11.98
CA VAL A 28 -1.42 6.92 -11.74
C VAL A 28 -1.86 7.58 -13.04
N ARG A 29 -2.99 8.30 -12.99
CA ARG A 29 -3.59 8.99 -14.14
C ARG A 29 -4.16 10.34 -13.74
N SER A 30 -4.28 11.22 -14.74
CA SER A 30 -5.09 12.44 -14.58
C SER A 30 -6.52 12.07 -14.26
N ASN A 31 -7.18 12.89 -13.47
CA ASN A 31 -8.62 12.86 -13.36
C ASN A 31 -9.22 13.66 -14.52
N ASP A 32 -10.13 13.05 -15.28
CA ASP A 32 -10.75 13.68 -16.46
C ASP A 32 -11.98 14.53 -16.10
N SER A 33 -12.18 14.81 -14.80
CA SER A 33 -13.28 15.65 -14.32
C SER A 33 -12.94 17.14 -14.51
N ASP A 34 -13.78 17.85 -15.25
CA ASP A 34 -13.69 19.32 -15.44
C ASP A 34 -14.05 20.13 -14.18
N ASP A 35 -14.46 19.49 -13.08
CA ASP A 35 -14.71 20.17 -11.82
C ASP A 35 -13.41 20.52 -11.10
N ALA A 36 -13.14 21.81 -10.96
CA ALA A 36 -11.97 22.37 -10.27
C ALA A 36 -11.88 22.03 -8.76
N VAL A 37 -12.89 21.36 -8.20
CA VAL A 37 -12.94 20.91 -6.80
C VAL A 37 -12.43 19.47 -6.65
N VAL A 38 -12.21 18.75 -7.75
CA VAL A 38 -11.88 17.32 -7.74
C VAL A 38 -10.36 17.12 -7.72
N ILE A 39 -9.93 16.06 -7.02
CA ILE A 39 -8.53 15.62 -6.97
C ILE A 39 -8.01 15.42 -8.41
N PRO A 40 -6.97 16.16 -8.85
CA PRO A 40 -6.53 16.19 -10.25
C PRO A 40 -5.80 14.92 -10.68
N THR A 41 -5.34 14.11 -9.73
CA THR A 41 -4.63 12.85 -9.98
C THR A 41 -5.33 11.72 -9.24
N VAL A 42 -5.56 10.62 -9.93
CA VAL A 42 -6.08 9.39 -9.35
C VAL A 42 -4.97 8.35 -9.32
N MET A 43 -4.70 7.80 -8.14
CA MET A 43 -3.84 6.63 -7.94
C MET A 43 -4.71 5.44 -7.55
N GLN A 44 -4.59 4.34 -8.29
CA GLN A 44 -5.26 3.08 -7.99
C GLN A 44 -4.21 2.01 -7.76
N THR A 45 -4.20 1.42 -6.57
CA THR A 45 -3.25 0.39 -6.17
C THR A 45 -3.92 -0.98 -6.15
N PHE A 46 -3.20 -1.97 -6.68
CA PHE A 46 -3.61 -3.38 -6.69
C PHE A 46 -2.48 -4.19 -6.09
N VAL A 47 -2.75 -4.91 -5.01
CA VAL A 47 -1.74 -5.70 -4.30
C VAL A 47 -2.25 -7.11 -4.07
N ARG A 48 -1.35 -8.08 -4.27
CA ARG A 48 -1.57 -9.47 -3.95
C ARG A 48 -0.61 -9.91 -2.86
N TYR A 49 -1.16 -10.25 -1.70
CA TYR A 49 -0.44 -10.80 -0.57
C TYR A 49 -0.54 -12.34 -0.55
N MET A 50 0.59 -13.03 -0.39
CA MET A 50 0.70 -14.48 -0.23
C MET A 50 1.32 -14.82 1.14
N PRO A 51 0.54 -14.77 2.22
CA PRO A 51 1.00 -15.18 3.54
C PRO A 51 1.27 -16.69 3.58
N THR A 52 2.42 -17.09 4.11
CA THR A 52 2.88 -18.47 4.24
C THR A 52 3.60 -18.68 5.58
N HIS A 53 3.63 -19.92 6.07
CA HIS A 53 4.34 -20.29 7.29
C HIS A 53 5.19 -21.54 7.03
N VAL A 54 6.48 -21.48 7.39
CA VAL A 54 7.45 -22.55 7.06
C VAL A 54 7.20 -23.85 7.83
N ARG A 55 6.50 -23.80 8.98
CA ARG A 55 6.56 -24.89 9.97
C ARG A 55 5.24 -25.50 10.45
N GLY A 56 4.07 -25.08 9.99
CA GLY A 56 2.84 -25.46 10.68
C GLY A 56 1.56 -25.43 9.87
N GLU A 57 0.88 -26.59 9.86
CA GLU A 57 -0.50 -26.78 9.37
C GLU A 57 -1.51 -26.90 10.53
N SER A 58 -1.09 -26.65 11.78
CA SER A 58 -1.99 -26.80 12.93
C SER A 58 -3.10 -25.74 12.90
N ARG A 59 -4.20 -25.99 13.60
CA ARG A 59 -5.32 -25.03 13.67
C ARG A 59 -4.88 -23.68 14.24
N LYS A 60 -3.97 -23.69 15.22
CA LYS A 60 -3.42 -22.48 15.83
C LYS A 60 -2.55 -21.71 14.82
N ASP A 61 -1.72 -22.41 14.06
CA ASP A 61 -0.87 -21.78 13.04
C ASP A 61 -1.70 -21.10 11.94
N LYS A 62 -2.85 -21.67 11.59
CA LYS A 62 -3.79 -21.07 10.62
C LYS A 62 -4.39 -19.76 11.15
N GLU A 63 -4.82 -19.74 12.42
CA GLU A 63 -5.33 -18.52 13.05
C GLU A 63 -4.23 -17.44 13.17
N GLU A 64 -3.01 -17.83 13.53
CA GLU A 64 -1.86 -16.91 13.58
C GLU A 64 -1.46 -16.42 12.18
N LEU A 65 -1.60 -17.25 11.14
CA LEU A 65 -1.37 -16.88 9.74
C LEU A 65 -2.38 -15.85 9.24
N GLU A 66 -3.66 -16.01 9.57
CA GLU A 66 -4.71 -15.04 9.24
C GLU A 66 -4.48 -13.70 9.95
N ASN A 67 -4.06 -13.74 11.21
CA ASN A 67 -3.69 -12.55 11.97
C ASN A 67 -2.47 -11.84 11.37
N PHE A 68 -1.45 -12.60 10.96
CA PHE A 68 -0.28 -12.07 10.27
C PHE A 68 -0.67 -11.43 8.93
N ALA A 69 -1.48 -12.12 8.11
CA ALA A 69 -1.97 -11.62 6.83
C ALA A 69 -2.75 -10.31 6.98
N THR A 70 -3.62 -10.23 7.99
CA THR A 70 -4.39 -9.03 8.30
C THR A 70 -3.47 -7.87 8.70
N LEU A 71 -2.41 -8.13 9.46
CA LEU A 71 -1.45 -7.11 9.87
C LEU A 71 -0.67 -6.57 8.66
N VAL A 72 -0.18 -7.46 7.78
CA VAL A 72 0.54 -7.06 6.56
C VAL A 72 -0.35 -6.22 5.66
N MET A 73 -1.61 -6.63 5.45
CA MET A 73 -2.56 -5.88 4.64
C MET A 73 -2.85 -4.49 5.21
N LYS A 74 -3.04 -4.37 6.53
CA LYS A 74 -3.25 -3.08 7.19
C LYS A 74 -2.04 -2.17 7.09
N SER A 75 -0.82 -2.71 7.20
CA SER A 75 0.40 -1.94 7.00
C SER A 75 0.45 -1.34 5.59
N GLY A 76 0.08 -2.12 4.56
CA GLY A 76 0.02 -1.62 3.19
C GLY A 76 -1.04 -0.51 3.00
N GLU A 77 -2.21 -0.64 3.64
CA GLU A 77 -3.24 0.42 3.64
C GLU A 77 -2.75 1.71 4.32
N GLU A 78 -1.98 1.58 5.40
CA GLU A 78 -1.36 2.72 6.09
C GLU A 78 -0.30 3.41 5.21
N ASP A 79 0.56 2.64 4.53
CA ASP A 79 1.57 3.15 3.60
C ASP A 79 0.93 3.88 2.41
N GLU A 80 -0.18 3.36 1.88
CA GLU A 80 -0.96 4.01 0.82
C GLU A 80 -1.52 5.36 1.28
N LEU A 81 -2.05 5.43 2.50
CA LEU A 81 -2.58 6.67 3.07
C LEU A 81 -1.47 7.71 3.32
N GLU A 82 -0.31 7.29 3.81
CA GLU A 82 0.84 8.17 3.97
C GLU A 82 1.34 8.68 2.62
N THR A 83 1.43 7.80 1.62
CA THR A 83 1.80 8.16 0.25
C THR A 83 0.85 9.21 -0.32
N ALA A 84 -0.47 9.06 -0.13
CA ALA A 84 -1.45 10.06 -0.58
C ALA A 84 -1.23 11.42 0.10
N ARG A 85 -0.97 11.45 1.43
CA ARG A 85 -0.68 12.69 2.17
C ARG A 85 0.59 13.37 1.70
N LEU A 86 1.63 12.60 1.37
CA LEU A 86 2.88 13.13 0.82
C LEU A 86 2.66 13.68 -0.60
N MET A 87 1.82 13.05 -1.42
CA MET A 87 1.43 13.61 -2.72
C MET A 87 0.67 14.93 -2.56
N GLU A 88 -0.24 15.04 -1.60
CA GLU A 88 -0.95 16.28 -1.30
C GLU A 88 0.00 17.40 -0.84
N SER A 89 0.99 17.11 0.00
CA SER A 89 1.95 18.12 0.48
C SER A 89 2.83 18.66 -0.64
N LEU A 90 3.25 17.81 -1.59
CA LEU A 90 4.02 18.22 -2.76
C LEU A 90 3.23 19.17 -3.69
N MET A 91 1.90 19.08 -3.71
CA MET A 91 1.05 19.97 -4.52
C MET A 91 0.95 21.39 -3.93
N ILE A 92 1.28 21.58 -2.66
CA ILE A 92 1.14 22.87 -1.96
C ILE A 92 2.32 23.82 -2.24
N ASP A 93 3.52 23.29 -2.51
CA ASP A 93 4.73 24.09 -2.84
C ASP A 93 4.77 24.57 -4.30
N GLY A 94 3.77 24.22 -5.12
CA GLY A 94 3.68 24.57 -6.54
C GLY A 94 2.76 25.75 -6.87
N ALA A 95 2.26 26.51 -5.88
CA ALA A 95 1.48 27.70 -6.16
C ALA A 95 2.38 28.78 -6.81
N PRO A 96 2.12 29.22 -8.07
CA PRO A 96 2.88 30.32 -8.63
C PRO A 96 2.64 31.57 -7.78
N ASP A 97 3.73 32.18 -7.31
CA ASP A 97 3.72 33.55 -6.82
C ASP A 97 2.89 34.38 -7.80
N LYS A 98 1.78 34.93 -7.30
CA LYS A 98 1.04 35.94 -8.05
C LYS A 98 1.95 37.17 -8.12
N VAL A 99 2.75 37.22 -9.19
CA VAL A 99 3.50 38.43 -9.55
C VAL A 99 2.50 39.55 -9.77
N ARG A 100 2.73 40.59 -8.98
CA ARG A 100 1.98 41.82 -8.79
C ARG A 100 1.82 42.65 -10.04
#